data_AF-A0A5N6U5C0-F1
#
_entry.id   AF-A0A5N6U5C0-F1
#
_cell.length_a   1.000
_cell.length_b   1.000
_cell.length_c   1.000
_cell.angle_alpha   90.00
_cell.angle_beta   90.00
_cell.angle_gamma   90.00
#
_symmetry.space_group_name_H-M   'P 1'
#
loop_
_entity.id
_entity.type
_entity.pdbx_description
1 polymer ?
#
loop_
_entity_poly.entity_id
_entity_poly.type
_entity_poly.pdbx_seq_one_letter_code
_entity_poly.pdbx_strand_id
1 'polypeptide(L)'
;MTAQIVLTGKVFYQLLDEINNPKDSTVTKEVTTKISRSITRSTFQQTSSEVAKKEASSASTSVEVGAAYKVLSGSVKAGYETSTEVTTTLSQLYKIEEEEHVEYEETTTRTFNIGAGHRYFIYQEVFQAPGIYVRTGTIKAGDNLDVSEKTVEFVVEMEPIRFLQDIAVKYGDDAFSKPSDSIYTINNENGDVNSGFGGKYVWLVPKYTTKLAEACTSVDIIVTEDPHSGYSDLAAGAGGDYRYLKPNKNTNTPAKISEVAMHRTPKSQYFGLAEVQKLGYDGMSDDINSGRKKDWLRIIWKTLNVTTGVVQS
;
A
#
# COMPACT_ATOMS: atom_id res chain seq x y z
N MET A 1 9.53 10.46 3.15
CA MET A 1 9.90 10.38 4.58
C MET A 1 9.36 9.05 5.06
N THR A 2 10.19 8.20 5.66
CA THR A 2 9.75 6.90 6.18
C THR A 2 9.50 6.98 7.68
N ALA A 3 8.51 6.21 8.13
CA ALA A 3 8.21 5.99 9.53
C ALA A 3 8.69 4.60 9.94
N GLN A 4 9.02 4.44 11.22
CA GLN A 4 9.39 3.15 11.80
C GLN A 4 8.51 2.90 13.02
N ILE A 5 7.90 1.73 13.07
CA ILE A 5 7.13 1.26 14.24
C ILE A 5 7.75 -0.02 14.77
N VAL A 6 7.54 -0.31 16.06
CA VAL A 6 7.99 -1.57 16.67
C VAL A 6 6.79 -2.48 16.90
N LEU A 7 6.86 -3.69 16.37
CA LEU A 7 5.91 -4.76 16.61
C LEU A 7 6.59 -5.91 17.37
N THR A 8 5.77 -6.73 18.02
CA THR A 8 6.23 -7.92 18.76
C THR A 8 5.75 -9.19 18.08
N GLY A 9 6.66 -10.14 17.89
CA GLY A 9 6.37 -11.52 17.54
C GLY A 9 6.85 -12.48 18.63
N LYS A 10 6.62 -13.76 18.40
CA LYS A 10 7.03 -14.85 19.28
C LYS A 10 7.80 -15.87 18.46
N VAL A 11 8.90 -16.35 19.01
CA VAL A 11 9.64 -17.51 18.52
C VAL A 11 9.44 -18.64 19.52
N PHE A 12 8.97 -19.79 19.05
CA PHE A 12 8.77 -20.98 19.88
C PHE A 12 9.11 -22.24 19.09
N TYR A 13 9.16 -23.37 19.79
CA TYR A 13 9.52 -24.66 19.22
C TYR A 13 8.31 -25.60 19.25
N GLN A 14 7.82 -25.99 18.07
CA GLN A 14 6.73 -26.93 17.91
C GLN A 14 7.28 -28.37 17.86
N LEU A 15 6.73 -29.26 18.70
CA LEU A 15 7.11 -30.67 18.68
C LEU A 15 6.69 -31.32 17.36
N LEU A 16 7.62 -31.98 16.69
CA LEU A 16 7.39 -32.74 15.45
C LEU A 16 7.27 -34.23 15.72
N ASP A 17 8.19 -34.78 16.51
CA ASP A 17 8.22 -36.21 16.82
C ASP A 17 8.86 -36.43 18.20
N GLU A 18 8.46 -37.52 18.83
CA GLU A 18 9.02 -38.03 20.07
C GLU A 18 9.38 -39.50 19.89
N ILE A 19 10.67 -39.80 20.06
CA ILE A 19 11.20 -41.13 19.81
C ILE A 19 11.72 -41.71 21.11
N ASN A 20 11.15 -42.84 21.51
CA ASN A 20 11.60 -43.62 22.66
C ASN A 20 12.40 -44.82 22.12
N ASN A 21 13.73 -44.73 22.16
CA ASN A 21 14.59 -45.77 21.59
C ASN A 21 14.88 -46.89 22.61
N PRO A 22 14.66 -48.18 22.29
CA PRO A 22 15.02 -49.29 23.16
C PRO A 22 16.49 -49.31 23.56
N LYS A 23 16.81 -49.92 24.71
CA LYS A 23 18.14 -49.93 25.34
C LYS A 23 19.25 -50.63 24.54
N ASP A 24 18.89 -51.41 23.53
CA ASP A 24 19.80 -52.36 22.89
C ASP A 24 20.06 -52.07 21.40
N SER A 25 19.58 -50.95 20.86
CA SER A 25 19.69 -50.64 19.43
C SER A 25 19.83 -49.15 19.15
N THR A 26 20.64 -48.77 18.15
CA THR A 26 20.60 -47.44 17.54
C THR A 26 19.47 -47.40 16.50
N VAL A 27 18.67 -46.34 16.50
CA VAL A 27 17.62 -46.12 15.50
C VAL A 27 17.99 -44.94 14.62
N THR A 28 17.91 -45.15 13.30
CA THR A 28 17.94 -44.06 12.32
C THR A 28 16.50 -43.68 11.98
N LYS A 29 16.18 -42.40 12.15
CA LYS A 29 14.86 -41.85 11.84
C LYS A 29 14.99 -40.75 10.81
N GLU A 30 14.21 -40.85 9.74
CA GLU A 30 14.02 -39.74 8.81
C GLU A 30 12.78 -38.94 9.22
N VAL A 31 12.93 -37.61 9.24
CA VAL A 31 11.84 -36.68 9.51
C VAL A 31 11.77 -35.68 8.37
N THR A 32 10.62 -35.67 7.69
CA THR A 32 10.28 -34.64 6.70
C THR A 32 9.63 -33.47 7.40
N THR A 33 10.15 -32.27 7.16
CA THR A 33 9.70 -31.03 7.77
C THR A 33 9.22 -30.06 6.70
N LYS A 34 8.14 -29.34 7.01
CA LYS A 34 7.57 -28.31 6.14
C LYS A 34 8.12 -26.95 6.56
N ILE A 35 8.88 -26.31 5.68
CA ILE A 35 9.24 -24.89 5.79
C ILE A 35 8.11 -24.12 5.12
N SER A 36 7.52 -23.16 5.82
CA SER A 36 6.41 -22.39 5.27
C SER A 36 6.40 -20.96 5.77
N ARG A 37 5.89 -20.06 4.93
CA ARG A 37 5.75 -18.64 5.23
C ARG A 37 4.35 -18.24 4.80
N SER A 38 3.58 -17.69 5.72
CA SER A 38 2.24 -17.17 5.45
C SER A 38 2.14 -15.76 5.98
N ILE A 39 1.58 -14.88 5.15
CA ILE A 39 1.24 -13.51 5.56
C ILE A 39 -0.21 -13.25 5.20
N THR A 40 -0.99 -12.77 6.18
CA THR A 40 -2.36 -12.27 6.02
C THR A 40 -2.32 -10.74 6.08
N ARG A 41 -2.53 -10.12 4.93
CA ARG A 41 -2.39 -8.68 4.73
C ARG A 41 -3.26 -7.88 5.68
N SER A 42 -4.56 -8.16 5.74
CA SER A 42 -5.52 -7.37 6.53
C SER A 42 -5.13 -7.31 8.00
N THR A 43 -4.81 -8.44 8.61
CA THR A 43 -4.38 -8.54 10.01
C THR A 43 -3.09 -7.76 10.28
N PHE A 44 -2.09 -7.88 9.39
CA PHE A 44 -0.83 -7.17 9.55
C PHE A 44 -0.99 -5.65 9.36
N GLN A 45 -1.71 -5.22 8.31
CA GLN A 45 -1.97 -3.81 8.02
C GLN A 45 -2.80 -3.13 9.12
N GLN A 46 -3.80 -3.82 9.66
CA GLN A 46 -4.59 -3.31 10.78
C GLN A 46 -3.70 -3.07 12.01
N THR A 47 -2.94 -4.09 12.41
CA THR A 47 -2.11 -4.01 13.63
C THR A 47 -1.02 -2.94 13.50
N SER A 48 -0.31 -2.90 12.36
CA SER A 48 0.70 -1.88 12.10
C SER A 48 0.11 -0.46 12.09
N SER A 49 -1.07 -0.27 11.49
CA SER A 49 -1.76 1.01 11.48
C SER A 49 -2.21 1.45 12.88
N GLU A 50 -2.67 0.53 13.73
CA GLU A 50 -3.05 0.82 15.11
C GLU A 50 -1.85 1.26 15.95
N VAL A 51 -0.72 0.57 15.82
CA VAL A 51 0.53 0.93 16.50
C VAL A 51 1.03 2.30 16.00
N ALA A 52 1.04 2.53 14.69
CA ALA A 52 1.42 3.82 14.11
C ALA A 52 0.56 4.96 14.66
N LYS A 53 -0.78 4.78 14.74
CA LYS A 53 -1.69 5.80 15.32
C LYS A 53 -1.39 6.09 16.78
N LYS A 54 -1.10 5.05 17.57
CA LYS A 54 -0.75 5.19 18.99
C LYS A 54 0.57 5.95 19.16
N GLU A 55 1.58 5.61 18.37
CA GLU A 55 2.88 6.28 18.39
C GLU A 55 2.75 7.76 17.95
N ALA A 56 2.03 8.05 16.87
CA ALA A 56 1.77 9.41 16.39
C ALA A 56 1.10 10.31 17.47
N SER A 57 0.23 9.72 18.29
CA SER A 57 -0.48 10.44 19.37
C SER A 57 0.42 10.75 20.57
N SER A 58 1.61 10.14 20.66
CA SER A 58 2.55 10.28 21.78
C SER A 58 3.66 11.31 21.58
N ALA A 59 3.56 12.15 20.52
CA ALA A 59 4.43 13.31 20.23
C ALA A 59 5.94 13.03 20.00
N SER A 60 6.34 11.77 19.78
CA SER A 60 7.75 11.33 19.73
C SER A 60 8.17 10.58 18.45
N THR A 61 7.46 10.72 17.32
CA THR A 61 7.72 9.83 16.17
C THR A 61 7.54 10.48 14.81
N SER A 62 8.21 9.89 13.80
CA SER A 62 8.12 10.17 12.36
C SER A 62 6.77 9.79 11.73
N VAL A 63 5.73 9.63 12.55
CA VAL A 63 4.39 9.19 12.14
C VAL A 63 3.41 10.37 12.26
N GLU A 64 2.72 10.68 11.17
CA GLU A 64 1.74 11.73 11.02
C GLU A 64 0.36 11.27 11.49
N VAL A 65 -0.26 12.07 12.37
CA VAL A 65 -1.61 11.80 12.87
C VAL A 65 -2.63 11.86 11.72
N GLY A 66 -3.44 10.81 11.59
CA GLY A 66 -4.50 10.70 10.59
C GLY A 66 -4.04 10.29 9.20
N ALA A 67 -2.75 9.96 9.03
CA ALA A 67 -2.21 9.42 7.79
C ALA A 67 -2.53 7.92 7.60
N ALA A 68 -2.67 7.50 6.34
CA ALA A 68 -2.57 6.07 5.99
C ALA A 68 -1.13 5.74 5.61
N TYR A 69 -0.75 4.47 5.81
CA TYR A 69 0.60 4.00 5.61
C TYR A 69 0.62 2.75 4.74
N LYS A 70 1.64 2.66 3.90
CA LYS A 70 2.02 1.43 3.21
C LYS A 70 3.27 0.84 3.86
N VAL A 71 3.42 -0.47 3.78
CA VAL A 71 4.51 -1.21 4.44
C VAL A 71 5.63 -1.44 3.43
N LEU A 72 6.85 -1.03 3.76
CA LEU A 72 8.02 -1.21 2.89
C LEU A 72 8.79 -2.48 3.23
N SER A 73 9.06 -2.69 4.51
CA SER A 73 9.88 -3.81 4.98
C SER A 73 9.73 -4.02 6.48
N GLY A 74 10.31 -5.09 6.99
CA GLY A 74 10.56 -5.28 8.41
C GLY A 74 11.92 -5.93 8.66
N SER A 75 12.42 -5.74 9.87
CA SER A 75 13.66 -6.37 10.34
C SER A 75 13.59 -6.63 11.83
N VAL A 76 14.24 -7.69 12.28
CA VAL A 76 14.32 -8.00 13.71
C VAL A 76 15.31 -7.03 14.37
N LYS A 77 15.03 -6.57 15.60
CA LYS A 77 15.97 -5.71 16.34
C LYS A 77 17.29 -6.41 16.62
N ALA A 78 18.37 -5.63 16.67
CA ALA A 78 19.70 -6.11 17.02
C ALA A 78 19.70 -6.86 18.36
N GLY A 79 20.37 -8.01 18.42
CA GLY A 79 20.43 -8.87 19.62
C GLY A 79 19.58 -10.15 19.52
N TYR A 80 18.80 -10.32 18.46
CA TYR A 80 18.10 -11.56 18.16
C TYR A 80 18.68 -12.21 16.91
N GLU A 81 19.23 -13.42 17.04
CA GLU A 81 19.49 -14.28 15.89
C GLU A 81 18.16 -14.92 15.47
N THR A 82 17.75 -14.71 14.22
CA THR A 82 16.57 -15.34 13.64
C THR A 82 16.92 -16.09 12.37
N SER A 83 16.09 -17.07 12.01
CA SER A 83 16.29 -17.84 10.79
C SER A 83 16.22 -16.96 9.53
N THR A 84 16.88 -17.40 8.47
CA THR A 84 16.85 -16.73 7.16
C THR A 84 15.43 -16.60 6.63
N GLU A 85 14.55 -17.56 6.91
CA GLU A 85 13.14 -17.54 6.52
C GLU A 85 12.38 -16.41 7.20
N VAL A 86 12.62 -16.16 8.49
CA VAL A 86 12.02 -15.01 9.21
C VAL A 86 12.49 -13.70 8.60
N THR A 87 13.81 -13.53 8.41
CA THR A 87 14.40 -12.32 7.81
C THR A 87 13.90 -12.09 6.39
N THR A 88 13.74 -13.16 5.60
CA THR A 88 13.20 -13.07 4.24
C THR A 88 11.73 -12.68 4.24
N THR A 89 10.91 -13.27 5.12
CA THR A 89 9.48 -12.90 5.25
C THR A 89 9.33 -11.42 5.62
N LEU A 90 10.09 -10.94 6.61
CA LEU A 90 10.01 -9.55 7.05
C LEU A 90 10.49 -8.57 5.97
N SER A 91 11.59 -8.86 5.27
CA SER A 91 12.07 -7.99 4.20
C SER A 91 11.13 -7.94 2.97
N GLN A 92 10.25 -8.93 2.82
CA GLN A 92 9.28 -9.02 1.72
C GLN A 92 7.87 -8.56 2.09
N LEU A 93 7.69 -7.87 3.22
CA LEU A 93 6.38 -7.40 3.64
C LEU A 93 5.69 -6.48 2.62
N TYR A 94 6.43 -5.76 1.78
CA TYR A 94 5.82 -4.96 0.70
C TYR A 94 4.97 -5.79 -0.29
N LYS A 95 5.23 -7.09 -0.42
CA LYS A 95 4.48 -7.96 -1.35
C LYS A 95 3.01 -8.16 -0.93
N ILE A 96 2.66 -7.86 0.32
CA ILE A 96 1.27 -7.96 0.80
C ILE A 96 0.37 -6.86 0.20
N GLU A 97 0.93 -5.88 -0.53
CA GLU A 97 0.13 -4.86 -1.21
C GLU A 97 -0.73 -5.43 -2.36
N GLU A 98 -0.33 -6.58 -2.91
CA GLU A 98 -0.96 -7.19 -4.10
C GLU A 98 -1.95 -8.33 -3.74
N GLU A 99 -1.65 -9.11 -2.69
CA GLU A 99 -2.40 -10.31 -2.34
C GLU A 99 -2.85 -10.30 -0.87
N GLU A 100 -4.06 -10.81 -0.58
CA GLU A 100 -4.55 -10.93 0.80
C GLU A 100 -3.77 -12.00 1.59
N HIS A 101 -3.40 -13.08 0.91
CA HIS A 101 -2.66 -14.20 1.46
C HIS A 101 -1.45 -14.51 0.59
N VAL A 102 -0.25 -14.33 1.13
CA VAL A 102 1.00 -14.76 0.50
C VAL A 102 1.46 -16.03 1.20
N GLU A 103 1.55 -17.14 0.48
CA GLU A 103 2.04 -18.41 1.01
C GLU A 103 3.23 -18.94 0.19
N TYR A 104 4.22 -19.46 0.91
CA TYR A 104 5.34 -20.20 0.35
C TYR A 104 5.54 -21.49 1.16
N GLU A 105 5.84 -22.57 0.45
CA GLU A 105 6.06 -23.88 1.05
C GLU A 105 7.20 -24.62 0.35
N GLU A 106 8.06 -25.24 1.16
CA GLU A 106 9.02 -26.24 0.73
C GLU A 106 9.15 -27.34 1.79
N THR A 107 9.59 -28.53 1.39
CA THR A 107 9.81 -29.65 2.30
C THR A 107 11.29 -30.03 2.32
N THR A 108 11.81 -30.34 3.51
CA THR A 108 13.16 -30.88 3.66
C THR A 108 13.14 -32.11 4.56
N THR A 109 13.90 -33.14 4.18
CA THR A 109 14.05 -34.38 4.94
C THR A 109 15.40 -34.39 5.65
N ARG A 110 15.39 -34.72 6.94
CA ARG A 110 16.59 -34.86 7.76
C ARG A 110 16.63 -36.22 8.43
N THR A 111 17.84 -36.77 8.54
CA THR A 111 18.10 -38.06 9.15
C THR A 111 18.72 -37.86 10.53
N PHE A 112 18.16 -38.49 11.56
CA PHE A 112 18.62 -38.45 12.94
C PHE A 112 19.07 -39.85 13.37
N ASN A 113 20.26 -39.94 13.94
CA ASN A 113 20.77 -41.18 14.53
C ASN A 113 20.63 -41.10 16.04
N ILE A 114 19.87 -42.02 16.62
CA ILE A 114 19.45 -41.99 18.02
C ILE A 114 20.09 -43.16 18.74
N GLY A 115 20.87 -42.85 19.78
CA GLY A 115 21.56 -43.85 20.59
C GLY A 115 20.61 -44.70 21.42
N ALA A 116 21.05 -45.90 21.80
CA ALA A 116 20.24 -46.87 22.52
C ALA A 116 19.80 -46.35 23.91
N GLY A 117 18.54 -46.60 24.28
CA GLY A 117 17.99 -46.23 25.58
C GLY A 117 17.69 -44.75 25.79
N HIS A 118 17.85 -43.91 24.77
CA HIS A 118 17.55 -42.49 24.81
C HIS A 118 16.09 -42.20 24.43
N ARG A 119 15.50 -41.22 25.13
CA ARG A 119 14.36 -40.48 24.60
C ARG A 119 14.93 -39.42 23.65
N TYR A 120 14.15 -38.99 22.68
CA TYR A 120 14.65 -38.02 21.72
C TYR A 120 13.46 -37.20 21.22
N PHE A 121 13.53 -35.89 21.41
CA PHE A 121 12.51 -34.97 20.96
C PHE A 121 13.03 -34.19 19.77
N ILE A 122 12.19 -34.01 18.75
CA ILE A 122 12.51 -33.24 17.56
C ILE A 122 11.52 -32.08 17.50
N TYR A 123 12.04 -30.86 17.54
CA TYR A 123 11.26 -29.63 17.49
C TYR A 123 11.63 -28.78 16.28
N GLN A 124 10.64 -28.10 15.73
CA GLN A 124 10.81 -27.10 14.69
C GLN A 124 10.56 -25.70 15.23
N GLU A 125 11.45 -24.76 14.89
CA GLU A 125 11.28 -23.37 15.26
C GLU A 125 10.19 -22.70 14.40
N VAL A 126 9.31 -21.98 15.08
CA VAL A 126 8.19 -21.22 14.52
C VAL A 126 8.28 -19.77 14.96
N PHE A 127 8.13 -18.85 14.03
CA PHE A 127 7.91 -17.43 14.30
C PHE A 127 6.46 -17.07 14.01
N GLN A 128 5.82 -16.38 14.95
CA GLN A 128 4.46 -15.89 14.83
C GLN A 128 4.37 -14.43 15.24
N ALA A 129 3.76 -13.61 14.40
CA ALA A 129 3.45 -12.21 14.66
C ALA A 129 2.06 -11.88 14.09
N PRO A 130 1.50 -10.68 14.35
CA PRO A 130 0.19 -10.32 13.82
C PRO A 130 0.13 -10.49 12.30
N GLY A 131 -0.69 -11.41 11.81
CA GLY A 131 -0.80 -11.71 10.38
C GLY A 131 0.43 -12.38 9.75
N ILE A 132 1.45 -12.80 10.51
CA ILE A 132 2.63 -13.49 9.98
C ILE A 132 2.80 -14.82 10.70
N TYR A 133 3.04 -15.88 9.92
CA TYR A 133 3.37 -17.20 10.44
C TYR A 133 4.50 -17.82 9.61
N VAL A 134 5.60 -18.21 10.26
CA VAL A 134 6.76 -18.79 9.59
C VAL A 134 7.18 -20.07 10.32
N ARG A 135 7.15 -21.20 9.62
CA ARG A 135 7.85 -22.42 10.02
C ARG A 135 9.21 -22.45 9.33
N THR A 136 10.27 -22.53 10.12
CA THR A 136 11.64 -22.40 9.62
C THR A 136 12.26 -23.77 9.33
N GLY A 137 13.41 -23.80 8.65
CA GLY A 137 14.26 -25.00 8.59
C GLY A 137 15.05 -25.26 9.88
N THR A 138 14.95 -24.43 10.92
CA THR A 138 15.69 -24.60 12.18
C THR A 138 15.05 -25.74 12.99
N ILE A 139 15.87 -26.74 13.33
CA ILE A 139 15.45 -27.90 14.12
C ILE A 139 16.30 -28.00 15.38
N LYS A 140 15.65 -28.22 16.52
CA LYS A 140 16.31 -28.67 17.76
C LYS A 140 15.95 -30.13 18.00
N ALA A 141 16.97 -30.96 18.18
CA ALA A 141 16.78 -32.39 18.37
C ALA A 141 17.69 -32.91 19.47
N GLY A 142 17.15 -33.64 20.44
CA GLY A 142 17.89 -34.07 21.62
C GLY A 142 17.04 -34.28 22.87
N ASP A 143 17.75 -34.59 23.96
CA ASP A 143 17.23 -34.61 25.33
C ASP A 143 17.43 -33.23 25.98
N ASN A 144 16.52 -32.85 26.89
CA ASN A 144 16.63 -31.62 27.71
C ASN A 144 16.88 -30.32 26.91
N LEU A 145 16.14 -30.12 25.82
CA LEU A 145 16.25 -28.94 24.98
C LEU A 145 15.57 -27.70 25.62
N ASP A 146 16.20 -26.53 25.51
CA ASP A 146 15.52 -25.25 25.75
C ASP A 146 14.58 -24.94 24.57
N VAL A 147 13.29 -25.14 24.81
CA VAL A 147 12.18 -24.87 23.89
C VAL A 147 11.27 -23.75 24.38
N SER A 148 11.79 -22.91 25.29
CA SER A 148 11.03 -21.77 25.82
C SER A 148 10.62 -20.79 24.72
N GLU A 149 9.41 -20.25 24.86
CA GLU A 149 8.92 -19.18 24.00
C GLU A 149 9.70 -17.89 24.29
N LYS A 150 10.12 -17.19 23.23
CA LYS A 150 10.81 -15.91 23.30
C LYS A 150 10.00 -14.85 22.57
N THR A 151 9.77 -13.72 23.23
CA THR A 151 9.24 -12.52 22.57
C THR A 151 10.36 -11.83 21.80
N VAL A 152 10.07 -11.48 20.55
CA VAL A 152 11.01 -10.85 19.63
C VAL A 152 10.40 -9.55 19.14
N GLU A 153 11.13 -8.45 19.30
CA GLU A 153 10.75 -7.17 18.71
C GLU A 153 11.30 -7.05 17.29
N PHE A 154 10.46 -6.57 16.38
CA PHE A 154 10.87 -6.26 15.02
C PHE A 154 10.39 -4.86 14.62
N VAL A 155 11.22 -4.18 13.84
CA VAL A 155 10.95 -2.85 13.30
C VAL A 155 10.29 -3.00 11.94
N VAL A 156 9.21 -2.26 11.71
CA VAL A 156 8.53 -2.20 10.42
C VAL A 156 8.73 -0.81 9.84
N GLU A 157 9.25 -0.74 8.62
CA GLU A 157 9.40 0.48 7.87
C GLU A 157 8.14 0.76 7.04
N MET A 158 7.64 1.98 7.15
CA MET A 158 6.40 2.39 6.51
C MET A 158 6.58 3.74 5.81
N GLU A 159 5.76 4.00 4.80
CA GLU A 159 5.69 5.30 4.14
C GLU A 159 4.24 5.83 4.15
N PRO A 160 4.01 7.12 4.46
CA PRO A 160 2.68 7.69 4.37
C PRO A 160 2.18 7.67 2.92
N ILE A 161 0.97 7.18 2.71
CA ILE A 161 0.30 7.22 1.42
C ILE A 161 -0.22 8.63 1.21
N ARG A 162 0.06 9.18 0.02
CA ARG A 162 -0.44 10.48 -0.41
C ARG A 162 -1.71 10.30 -1.24
N PHE A 163 -2.71 11.11 -0.94
CA PHE A 163 -3.98 11.18 -1.66
C PHE A 163 -4.22 12.57 -2.19
N LEU A 164 -4.92 12.70 -3.31
CA LEU A 164 -5.31 13.98 -3.85
C LEU A 164 -6.17 14.72 -2.81
N GLN A 165 -5.80 15.94 -2.47
CA GLN A 165 -6.54 16.83 -1.58
C GLN A 165 -7.37 17.85 -2.35
N ASP A 166 -6.80 18.35 -3.45
CA ASP A 166 -7.33 19.46 -4.26
C ASP A 166 -6.54 19.55 -5.58
N ILE A 167 -7.03 20.33 -6.55
CA ILE A 167 -6.32 20.65 -7.79
C ILE A 167 -6.33 22.17 -7.95
N ALA A 168 -5.15 22.79 -7.86
CA ALA A 168 -4.99 24.21 -8.09
C ALA A 168 -4.93 24.53 -9.58
N VAL A 169 -5.56 25.64 -9.96
CA VAL A 169 -5.49 26.19 -11.32
C VAL A 169 -4.41 27.26 -11.37
N LYS A 170 -3.51 27.17 -12.36
CA LYS A 170 -2.44 28.14 -12.59
C LYS A 170 -2.58 28.73 -13.98
N TYR A 171 -2.65 30.06 -14.02
CA TYR A 171 -2.70 30.82 -15.26
C TYR A 171 -1.29 31.20 -15.72
N GLY A 172 -1.06 31.12 -17.03
CA GLY A 172 0.14 31.59 -17.69
C GLY A 172 -0.20 32.46 -18.90
N ASP A 173 0.74 33.32 -19.28
CA ASP A 173 0.63 34.14 -20.49
C ASP A 173 1.22 33.41 -21.72
N ASP A 174 2.03 32.39 -21.49
CA ASP A 174 2.66 31.56 -22.51
C ASP A 174 2.77 30.09 -22.08
N ALA A 175 3.18 29.24 -23.03
CA ALA A 175 3.36 27.81 -22.80
C ALA A 175 4.53 27.48 -21.84
N PHE A 176 5.52 28.38 -21.71
CA PHE A 176 6.69 28.18 -20.84
C PHE A 176 6.35 28.44 -19.36
N SER A 177 5.21 29.07 -19.09
CA SER A 177 4.66 29.26 -17.75
C SER A 177 4.14 27.97 -17.10
N LYS A 178 4.27 26.82 -17.77
CA LYS A 178 3.84 25.51 -17.26
C LYS A 178 4.58 25.16 -15.95
N PRO A 179 3.86 24.94 -14.83
CA PRO A 179 4.46 24.43 -13.60
C PRO A 179 5.04 23.02 -13.80
N SER A 180 6.20 22.75 -13.20
CA SER A 180 6.88 21.44 -13.29
C SER A 180 6.09 20.31 -12.63
N ASP A 181 5.22 20.64 -11.69
CA ASP A 181 4.35 19.73 -10.94
C ASP A 181 2.92 19.68 -11.50
N SER A 182 2.68 20.24 -12.69
CA SER A 182 1.37 20.15 -13.33
C SER A 182 0.98 18.71 -13.67
N ILE A 183 -0.32 18.42 -13.64
CA ILE A 183 -0.88 17.13 -14.05
C ILE A 183 -0.44 16.84 -15.49
N TYR A 184 0.12 15.66 -15.72
CA TYR A 184 0.58 15.24 -17.03
C TYR A 184 -0.57 14.68 -17.87
N THR A 185 -0.41 14.71 -19.19
CA THR A 185 -1.28 14.06 -20.17
C THR A 185 -0.72 12.68 -20.50
N ILE A 186 -1.50 11.61 -20.30
CA ILE A 186 -0.99 10.23 -20.46
C ILE A 186 -0.58 9.87 -21.89
N ASN A 187 -1.08 10.61 -22.88
CA ASN A 187 -0.79 10.43 -24.30
C ASN A 187 0.19 11.47 -24.86
N ASN A 188 0.91 12.18 -23.99
CA ASN A 188 1.86 13.26 -24.34
C ASN A 188 1.25 14.42 -25.13
N GLU A 189 -0.08 14.56 -25.10
CA GLU A 189 -0.79 15.69 -25.70
C GLU A 189 -0.57 16.99 -24.91
N ASN A 190 -1.01 18.13 -25.46
CA ASN A 190 -0.89 19.40 -24.74
C ASN A 190 -1.75 19.41 -23.45
N GLY A 191 -1.09 19.61 -22.30
CA GLY A 191 -1.71 19.72 -20.98
C GLY A 191 -2.31 21.07 -20.64
N ASP A 192 -2.18 22.08 -21.52
CA ASP A 192 -2.91 23.35 -21.38
C ASP A 192 -4.40 23.08 -21.60
N VAL A 193 -5.23 23.34 -20.59
CA VAL A 193 -6.68 23.14 -20.67
C VAL A 193 -7.26 23.92 -21.85
N ASN A 194 -6.76 25.13 -22.09
CA ASN A 194 -7.20 26.03 -23.17
C ASN A 194 -6.49 25.79 -24.51
N SER A 195 -5.72 24.72 -24.66
CA SER A 195 -5.00 24.43 -25.91
C SER A 195 -5.93 24.50 -27.12
N GLY A 196 -5.61 25.39 -28.05
CA GLY A 196 -6.37 25.62 -29.28
C GLY A 196 -7.56 26.60 -29.14
N PHE A 197 -7.89 27.10 -27.95
CA PHE A 197 -8.99 28.05 -27.77
C PHE A 197 -8.55 29.52 -27.62
N GLY A 198 -7.25 29.77 -27.47
CA GLY A 198 -6.73 31.09 -27.14
C GLY A 198 -6.94 31.44 -25.66
N GLY A 199 -6.79 32.71 -25.30
CA GLY A 199 -6.89 33.15 -23.90
C GLY A 199 -5.63 32.87 -23.09
N LYS A 200 -5.80 32.62 -21.79
CA LYS A 200 -4.69 32.24 -20.89
C LYS A 200 -4.36 30.76 -21.07
N TYR A 201 -3.08 30.44 -20.86
CA TYR A 201 -2.65 29.06 -20.64
C TYR A 201 -3.10 28.65 -19.25
N VAL A 202 -3.75 27.49 -19.15
CA VAL A 202 -4.36 27.01 -17.91
C VAL A 202 -3.79 25.65 -17.58
N TRP A 203 -3.04 25.59 -16.48
CA TRP A 203 -2.39 24.39 -15.97
C TRP A 203 -3.05 23.92 -14.68
N LEU A 204 -3.18 22.61 -14.52
CA LEU A 204 -3.72 21.99 -13.32
C LEU A 204 -2.57 21.45 -12.48
N VAL A 205 -2.52 21.79 -11.19
CA VAL A 205 -1.47 21.36 -10.26
C VAL A 205 -2.12 20.59 -9.11
N PRO A 206 -1.83 19.29 -8.93
CA PRO A 206 -2.42 18.50 -7.87
C PRO A 206 -1.80 18.88 -6.53
N LYS A 207 -2.65 19.00 -5.50
CA LYS A 207 -2.21 19.08 -4.11
C LYS A 207 -2.50 17.77 -3.45
N TYR A 208 -1.50 17.18 -2.80
CA TYR A 208 -1.64 15.92 -2.09
C TYR A 208 -1.64 16.13 -0.57
N THR A 209 -2.37 15.28 0.14
CA THR A 209 -2.45 15.19 1.60
C THR A 209 -2.20 13.75 2.03
N THR A 210 -1.72 13.57 3.24
CA THR A 210 -1.64 12.25 3.90
C THR A 210 -2.90 11.96 4.71
N LYS A 211 -3.68 12.99 5.04
CA LYS A 211 -4.86 12.88 5.90
C LYS A 211 -6.08 12.35 5.15
N LEU A 212 -6.62 11.22 5.59
CA LEU A 212 -7.76 10.57 4.94
C LEU A 212 -9.04 11.42 4.90
N ALA A 213 -9.26 12.26 5.93
CA ALA A 213 -10.42 13.14 5.99
C ALA A 213 -10.39 14.26 4.93
N GLU A 214 -9.21 14.58 4.42
CA GLU A 214 -9.02 15.63 3.41
C GLU A 214 -8.87 15.07 1.99
N ALA A 215 -8.82 13.74 1.85
CA ALA A 215 -8.60 13.03 0.60
C ALA A 215 -9.85 13.00 -0.30
N CYS A 216 -9.64 13.26 -1.58
CA CYS A 216 -10.67 13.25 -2.60
C CYS A 216 -11.07 11.84 -3.00
N THR A 217 -12.33 11.69 -3.39
CA THR A 217 -12.96 10.45 -3.86
C THR A 217 -13.41 10.55 -5.31
N SER A 218 -13.66 11.76 -5.81
CA SER A 218 -13.94 12.07 -7.21
C SER A 218 -13.56 13.52 -7.53
N VAL A 219 -13.57 13.87 -8.82
CA VAL A 219 -13.44 15.25 -9.31
C VAL A 219 -14.56 15.51 -10.30
N ASP A 220 -15.43 16.47 -10.01
CA ASP A 220 -16.52 16.88 -10.90
C ASP A 220 -16.13 18.14 -11.70
N ILE A 221 -16.75 18.29 -12.87
CA ILE A 221 -16.66 19.50 -13.68
C ILE A 221 -17.98 20.25 -13.57
N ILE A 222 -17.90 21.52 -13.20
CA ILE A 222 -19.05 22.43 -13.19
C ILE A 222 -18.91 23.36 -14.39
N VAL A 223 -19.99 23.53 -15.16
CA VAL A 223 -20.06 24.48 -16.27
C VAL A 223 -21.28 25.39 -16.05
N THR A 224 -21.08 26.71 -16.09
CA THR A 224 -22.13 27.70 -15.83
C THR A 224 -21.99 28.91 -16.75
N GLU A 225 -23.12 29.53 -17.08
CA GLU A 225 -23.16 30.79 -17.85
C GLU A 225 -22.60 31.96 -17.02
N ASP A 226 -22.89 31.98 -15.72
CA ASP A 226 -22.45 33.03 -14.80
C ASP A 226 -21.16 32.65 -14.05
N PRO A 227 -20.30 33.64 -13.75
CA PRO A 227 -19.08 33.39 -12.98
C PRO A 227 -19.40 33.09 -11.50
N HIS A 228 -18.74 32.07 -10.95
CA HIS A 228 -18.82 31.74 -9.54
C HIS A 228 -17.65 32.34 -8.76
N SER A 229 -17.94 33.28 -7.85
CA SER A 229 -16.92 33.82 -6.94
C SER A 229 -16.37 32.70 -6.05
N GLY A 230 -15.06 32.52 -6.02
CA GLY A 230 -14.38 31.50 -5.21
C GLY A 230 -13.81 30.31 -5.99
N TYR A 231 -14.10 30.19 -7.28
CA TYR A 231 -13.47 29.19 -8.15
C TYR A 231 -12.59 29.84 -9.21
N SER A 232 -11.55 29.12 -9.61
CA SER A 232 -10.69 29.51 -10.73
C SER A 232 -11.28 28.97 -12.04
N ASP A 233 -11.67 29.88 -12.93
CA ASP A 233 -12.22 29.53 -14.24
C ASP A 233 -11.16 28.87 -15.12
N LEU A 234 -11.45 27.68 -15.66
CA LEU A 234 -10.56 26.98 -16.59
C LEU A 234 -10.66 27.51 -18.04
N ALA A 235 -11.66 28.33 -18.37
CA ALA A 235 -11.80 28.99 -19.66
C ALA A 235 -11.24 30.43 -19.69
N ALA A 236 -10.41 30.79 -18.71
CA ALA A 236 -9.93 32.16 -18.52
C ALA A 236 -9.38 32.80 -19.81
N GLY A 237 -10.05 33.85 -20.27
CA GLY A 237 -9.68 34.62 -21.46
C GLY A 237 -10.00 33.95 -22.81
N ALA A 238 -10.52 32.73 -22.81
CA ALA A 238 -10.87 32.00 -24.03
C ALA A 238 -12.35 32.15 -24.43
N GLY A 239 -13.16 32.74 -23.55
CA GLY A 239 -14.59 32.98 -23.75
C GLY A 239 -15.46 31.71 -23.64
N GLY A 240 -16.78 31.91 -23.74
CA GLY A 240 -17.79 30.88 -23.50
C GLY A 240 -18.12 30.69 -22.02
N ASP A 241 -18.84 29.62 -21.70
CA ASP A 241 -19.26 29.29 -20.33
C ASP A 241 -18.05 29.09 -19.41
N TYR A 242 -18.21 29.58 -18.19
CA TYR A 242 -17.24 29.38 -17.11
C TYR A 242 -17.22 27.93 -16.71
N ARG A 243 -16.05 27.44 -16.31
CA ARG A 243 -15.91 26.05 -15.90
C ARG A 243 -14.93 25.88 -14.75
N TYR A 244 -15.27 24.96 -13.86
CA TYR A 244 -14.59 24.83 -12.58
C TYR A 244 -14.35 23.37 -12.23
N LEU A 245 -13.23 23.11 -11.53
CA LEU A 245 -12.99 21.82 -10.87
C LEU A 245 -13.65 21.81 -9.50
N LYS A 246 -14.32 20.71 -9.17
CA LYS A 246 -14.81 20.44 -7.82
C LYS A 246 -14.30 19.08 -7.35
N PRO A 247 -13.14 19.04 -6.68
CA PRO A 247 -12.69 17.84 -5.98
C PRO A 247 -13.66 17.53 -4.83
N ASN A 248 -14.20 16.31 -4.81
CA ASN A 248 -15.16 15.88 -3.79
C ASN A 248 -14.49 14.99 -2.75
N LYS A 249 -14.88 15.18 -1.50
CA LYS A 249 -14.35 14.44 -0.35
C LYS A 249 -15.51 13.72 0.34
N ASN A 250 -15.53 12.41 0.26
CA ASN A 250 -16.49 11.59 0.99
C ASN A 250 -15.75 10.71 2.01
N THR A 251 -15.88 11.03 3.30
CA THR A 251 -15.22 10.27 4.37
C THR A 251 -15.71 8.83 4.50
N ASN A 252 -16.91 8.52 3.99
CA ASN A 252 -17.51 7.19 4.05
C ASN A 252 -17.08 6.28 2.89
N THR A 253 -16.37 6.80 1.89
CA THR A 253 -15.87 6.01 0.76
C THR A 253 -14.43 5.57 1.04
N PRO A 254 -14.13 4.26 1.06
CA PRO A 254 -12.76 3.78 1.30
C PRO A 254 -11.83 4.02 0.12
N ALA A 255 -12.34 4.07 -1.12
CA ALA A 255 -11.54 4.40 -2.29
C ALA A 255 -11.17 5.89 -2.30
N LYS A 256 -9.87 6.20 -2.14
CA LYS A 256 -9.32 7.57 -2.19
C LYS A 256 -8.43 7.74 -3.41
N ILE A 257 -8.51 8.89 -4.07
CA ILE A 257 -7.68 9.20 -5.23
C ILE A 257 -6.21 9.28 -4.82
N SER A 258 -5.36 8.41 -5.37
CA SER A 258 -3.92 8.35 -5.10
C SER A 258 -3.07 8.95 -6.22
N GLU A 259 -3.60 8.97 -7.45
CA GLU A 259 -2.91 9.50 -8.63
C GLU A 259 -3.93 10.15 -9.55
N VAL A 260 -3.56 11.26 -10.19
CA VAL A 260 -4.34 11.93 -11.23
C VAL A 260 -3.51 12.15 -12.49
N ALA A 261 -4.16 12.04 -13.64
CA ALA A 261 -3.62 12.40 -14.93
C ALA A 261 -4.71 13.08 -15.79
N MET A 262 -4.31 13.65 -16.92
CA MET A 262 -5.23 14.13 -17.94
C MET A 262 -5.23 13.21 -19.15
N HIS A 263 -6.38 13.11 -19.81
CA HIS A 263 -6.48 12.48 -21.12
C HIS A 263 -7.20 13.42 -22.08
N ARG A 264 -6.51 13.77 -23.16
CA ARG A 264 -7.04 14.59 -24.25
C ARG A 264 -7.32 13.70 -25.45
N THR A 265 -8.53 13.72 -25.99
CA THR A 265 -8.88 12.94 -27.18
C THR A 265 -9.53 13.81 -28.24
N PRO A 266 -9.28 13.54 -29.53
CA PRO A 266 -10.08 14.12 -30.59
C PRO A 266 -11.56 13.84 -30.37
N LYS A 267 -12.43 14.79 -30.70
CA LYS A 267 -13.89 14.64 -30.55
C LYS A 267 -14.46 13.43 -31.32
N SER A 268 -13.77 12.98 -32.37
CA SER A 268 -14.15 11.81 -33.18
C SER A 268 -13.88 10.47 -32.47
N GLN A 269 -13.13 10.48 -31.37
CA GLN A 269 -12.75 9.27 -30.66
C GLN A 269 -13.52 9.19 -29.34
N TYR A 270 -14.42 8.20 -29.27
CA TYR A 270 -15.07 7.87 -28.01
C TYR A 270 -14.02 7.46 -26.96
N PHE A 271 -14.20 7.95 -25.74
CA PHE A 271 -13.34 7.64 -24.61
C PHE A 271 -14.19 7.71 -23.34
N GLY A 272 -14.58 6.55 -22.83
CA GLY A 272 -15.38 6.41 -21.61
C GLY A 272 -14.64 5.60 -20.54
N LEU A 273 -15.39 5.23 -19.51
CA LEU A 273 -14.81 4.57 -18.32
C LEU A 273 -14.12 3.25 -18.66
N ALA A 274 -14.64 2.48 -19.62
CA ALA A 274 -14.04 1.22 -20.03
C ALA A 274 -12.65 1.42 -20.66
N GLU A 275 -12.44 2.49 -21.43
CA GLU A 275 -11.14 2.85 -21.99
C GLU A 275 -10.17 3.35 -20.91
N VAL A 276 -10.68 4.11 -19.93
CA VAL A 276 -9.91 4.58 -18.76
C VAL A 276 -9.39 3.39 -17.94
N GLN A 277 -10.23 2.38 -17.71
CA GLN A 277 -9.86 1.16 -17.00
C GLN A 277 -8.80 0.34 -17.75
N LYS A 278 -8.86 0.28 -19.09
CA LYS A 278 -7.80 -0.36 -19.90
C LYS A 278 -6.44 0.33 -19.77
N LEU A 279 -6.43 1.60 -19.39
CA LEU A 279 -5.21 2.37 -19.13
C LEU A 279 -4.72 2.26 -17.67
N GLY A 280 -5.41 1.46 -16.84
CA GLY A 280 -5.06 1.27 -15.43
C GLY A 280 -5.54 2.38 -14.50
N TYR A 281 -6.61 3.09 -14.87
CA TYR A 281 -7.25 4.13 -14.07
C TYR A 281 -8.66 3.70 -13.65
N ASP A 282 -9.10 4.13 -12.47
CA ASP A 282 -10.34 3.65 -11.85
C ASP A 282 -11.53 4.57 -12.13
N GLY A 283 -11.28 5.85 -12.43
CA GLY A 283 -12.33 6.84 -12.65
C GLY A 283 -11.91 8.00 -13.53
N MET A 284 -12.91 8.79 -13.91
CA MET A 284 -12.76 9.94 -14.80
C MET A 284 -13.79 11.03 -14.49
N SER A 285 -13.42 12.28 -14.73
CA SER A 285 -14.34 13.42 -14.70
C SER A 285 -15.20 13.46 -15.97
N ASP A 286 -16.19 14.33 -15.96
CA ASP A 286 -16.82 14.79 -17.20
C ASP A 286 -15.83 15.55 -18.10
N ASP A 287 -16.25 15.84 -19.34
CA ASP A 287 -15.45 16.59 -20.31
C ASP A 287 -15.33 18.07 -19.91
N ILE A 288 -14.12 18.50 -19.57
CA ILE A 288 -13.76 19.89 -19.28
C ILE A 288 -14.06 20.79 -20.47
N ASN A 289 -13.91 20.28 -21.69
CA ASN A 289 -14.12 21.04 -22.93
C ASN A 289 -15.54 20.91 -23.49
N SER A 290 -16.48 20.38 -22.71
CA SER A 290 -17.88 20.28 -23.12
C SER A 290 -18.39 21.64 -23.60
N GLY A 291 -19.17 21.62 -24.68
CA GLY A 291 -19.70 22.82 -25.34
C GLY A 291 -18.72 23.59 -26.26
N ARG A 292 -17.40 23.37 -26.18
CA ARG A 292 -16.41 24.17 -26.95
C ARG A 292 -16.09 23.64 -28.36
N LYS A 293 -16.68 22.51 -28.75
CA LYS A 293 -16.60 21.92 -30.11
C LYS A 293 -15.20 21.51 -30.60
N LYS A 294 -14.20 21.32 -29.72
CA LYS A 294 -12.88 20.73 -30.04
C LYS A 294 -12.65 19.43 -29.27
N ASP A 295 -11.39 19.07 -29.03
CA ASP A 295 -10.96 17.89 -28.29
C ASP A 295 -11.61 17.80 -26.91
N TRP A 296 -11.92 16.58 -26.51
CA TRP A 296 -12.34 16.28 -25.15
C TRP A 296 -11.13 16.30 -24.24
N LEU A 297 -11.32 16.79 -23.03
CA LEU A 297 -10.29 16.80 -22.00
C LEU A 297 -10.91 16.34 -20.69
N ARG A 298 -10.34 15.30 -20.09
CA ARG A 298 -10.83 14.75 -18.82
C ARG A 298 -9.69 14.55 -17.84
N ILE A 299 -10.00 14.69 -16.56
CA ILE A 299 -9.14 14.21 -15.49
C ILE A 299 -9.48 12.75 -15.26
N ILE A 300 -8.46 11.90 -15.18
CA ILE A 300 -8.57 10.49 -14.85
C ILE A 300 -7.78 10.21 -13.58
N TRP A 301 -8.16 9.20 -12.81
CA TRP A 301 -7.52 8.92 -11.53
C TRP A 301 -7.44 7.45 -11.17
N LYS A 302 -6.43 7.10 -10.38
CA LYS A 302 -6.35 5.84 -9.65
C LYS A 302 -6.81 6.04 -8.22
N THR A 303 -7.32 4.98 -7.64
CA THR A 303 -7.77 4.93 -6.25
C THR A 303 -7.01 3.88 -5.47
N LEU A 304 -6.85 4.13 -4.18
CA LEU A 304 -6.46 3.10 -3.22
C LEU A 304 -7.57 2.96 -2.19
N ASN A 305 -7.96 1.73 -1.92
CA ASN A 305 -8.88 1.43 -0.83
C ASN A 305 -8.13 1.56 0.49
N VAL A 306 -8.56 2.51 1.31
CA VAL A 306 -8.11 2.61 2.70
C VAL A 306 -9.10 1.84 3.55
N THR A 307 -8.65 0.74 4.12
CA THR A 307 -9.40 0.02 5.14
C THR A 307 -9.44 0.92 6.38
N THR A 308 -10.52 1.69 6.54
CA THR A 308 -10.88 2.21 7.85
C THR A 308 -11.14 0.99 8.71
N GLY A 309 -10.29 0.72 9.70
CA GLY A 309 -10.50 -0.32 10.71
C GLY A 309 -11.74 -0.04 11.56
N VAL A 310 -12.91 -0.08 10.94
CA VAL A 310 -14.21 -0.09 11.59
C VAL A 310 -14.46 -1.54 11.92
N VAL A 311 -14.11 -1.91 13.14
CA VAL A 311 -14.68 -3.08 13.80
C VAL A 311 -16.19 -2.87 13.77
N GLN A 312 -16.92 -3.69 13.00
CA GLN A 312 -18.36 -3.82 13.20
C GLN A 312 -18.55 -4.37 14.62
N SER A 313 -19.24 -3.58 15.44
CA SER A 313 -19.67 -3.91 16.80
C SER A 313 -20.46 -5.20 16.86
#